data_AF-A0A223M0I4-F1
#
_entry.id   AF-A0A223M0I4-F1
#
_cell.length_a   1.000
_cell.length_b   1.000
_cell.length_c   1.000
_cell.angle_alpha   90.00
_cell.angle_beta   90.00
_cell.angle_gamma   90.00
#
_symmetry.space_group_name_H-M   'P 1'
#
loop_
_entity.id
_entity.type
_entity.pdbx_description
1 polymer ?
#
loop_
_entity_poly.entity_id
_entity_poly.type
_entity_poly.pdbx_seq_one_letter_code
_entity_poly.pdbx_strand_id
1 'polypeptide(L)'
;HPEVYVLILPGFGMISHVCSNLGCSYDTFGFYGLLFAMFSIVCLGSVVWGHHMFTVGLDVKTAVFFSSVTMVIGVPTGIKVFSWLYMILNSRVSLREPVFWWVLSFIVLFTIGGVTGIILSACVLDNILHDTWFVVAHFHYVMSLGSYISIIVFFVWWWPVITGVSLNKYLLQCHCIVSNVGFNL
;
A
#
# COMPACT_ATOMS: atom_id res chain seq x y z
N HIS A 1 13.79 5.04 -7.69
CA HIS A 1 12.34 5.18 -7.41
C HIS A 1 11.47 4.14 -8.11
N PRO A 2 11.57 3.83 -9.42
CA PRO A 2 10.71 2.84 -10.06
C PRO A 2 10.68 1.47 -9.36
N GLU A 3 11.81 1.03 -8.81
CA GLU A 3 11.94 -0.20 -8.03
C GLU A 3 10.96 -0.31 -6.86
N VAL A 4 10.68 0.80 -6.14
CA VAL A 4 9.76 0.72 -4.99
C VAL A 4 8.33 0.40 -5.44
N TYR A 5 7.96 0.76 -6.68
CA TYR A 5 6.69 0.36 -7.26
C TYR A 5 6.69 -1.10 -7.71
N VAL A 6 7.80 -1.60 -8.28
CA VAL A 6 7.94 -3.02 -8.63
C VAL A 6 7.70 -3.90 -7.40
N LEU A 7 8.15 -3.46 -6.22
CA LEU A 7 7.98 -4.21 -4.97
C LEU A 7 6.54 -4.22 -4.46
N ILE A 8 5.77 -3.12 -4.61
CA ILE A 8 4.42 -3.01 -4.03
C ILE A 8 3.28 -3.43 -4.98
N LEU A 9 3.49 -3.33 -6.30
CA LEU A 9 2.44 -3.61 -7.30
C LEU A 9 1.92 -5.07 -7.25
N PRO A 10 2.75 -6.11 -7.06
CA PRO A 10 2.25 -7.47 -6.82
C PRO A 10 1.38 -7.54 -5.55
N GLY A 11 1.80 -6.84 -4.49
CA GLY A 11 1.05 -6.76 -3.24
C GLY A 11 -0.34 -6.13 -3.43
N PHE A 12 -0.42 -5.06 -4.23
CA PHE A 12 -1.70 -4.46 -4.62
C PHE A 12 -2.61 -5.42 -5.39
N GLY A 13 -2.04 -6.23 -6.29
CA GLY A 13 -2.78 -7.28 -6.99
C GLY A 13 -3.35 -8.30 -6.02
N MET A 14 -2.53 -8.75 -5.06
CA MET A 14 -2.95 -9.70 -4.02
C MET A 14 -4.05 -9.16 -3.12
N ILE A 15 -3.93 -7.92 -2.64
CA ILE A 15 -4.98 -7.28 -1.83
C ILE A 15 -6.27 -7.13 -2.65
N SER A 16 -6.20 -6.68 -3.91
CA SER A 16 -7.36 -6.63 -4.80
C SER A 16 -8.04 -8.00 -4.97
N HIS A 17 -7.26 -9.05 -5.20
CA HIS A 17 -7.77 -10.41 -5.38
C HIS A 17 -8.49 -10.91 -4.13
N VAL A 18 -7.87 -10.76 -2.96
CA VAL A 18 -8.47 -11.16 -1.69
C VAL A 18 -9.75 -10.36 -1.41
N CYS A 19 -9.72 -9.03 -1.52
CA CYS A 19 -10.89 -8.17 -1.31
C CYS A 19 -12.07 -8.55 -2.21
N SER A 20 -11.81 -8.85 -3.49
CA SER A 20 -12.85 -9.28 -4.43
C SER A 20 -13.53 -10.58 -4.00
N ASN A 21 -12.73 -11.55 -3.55
CA ASN A 21 -13.25 -12.84 -3.11
C ASN A 21 -14.03 -12.71 -1.79
N LEU A 22 -13.54 -11.87 -0.85
CA LEU A 22 -14.24 -11.60 0.40
C LEU A 22 -15.57 -10.85 0.16
N GLY A 23 -15.61 -9.93 -0.80
CA GLY A 23 -16.80 -9.12 -1.13
C GLY A 23 -17.98 -9.90 -1.70
N CYS A 24 -17.82 -11.19 -2.02
CA CYS A 24 -18.87 -12.08 -2.56
C CYS A 24 -19.68 -11.50 -3.74
N SER A 25 -19.12 -10.53 -4.46
CA SER A 25 -19.76 -9.86 -5.59
C SER A 25 -19.37 -10.57 -6.88
N TYR A 26 -20.27 -10.63 -7.87
CA TYR A 26 -20.00 -11.25 -9.16
C TYR A 26 -18.84 -10.59 -9.91
N ASP A 27 -18.66 -9.28 -9.71
CA ASP A 27 -17.59 -8.49 -10.29
C ASP A 27 -16.81 -7.71 -9.23
N THR A 28 -15.53 -7.44 -9.52
CA THR A 28 -14.70 -6.52 -8.74
C THR A 28 -15.25 -5.09 -8.84
N PHE A 29 -15.53 -4.46 -7.70
CA PHE A 29 -15.96 -3.07 -7.69
C PHE A 29 -14.92 -2.16 -8.36
N GLY A 30 -15.36 -1.44 -9.39
CA GLY A 30 -14.51 -0.48 -10.10
C GLY A 30 -13.33 -1.13 -10.81
N PHE A 31 -13.49 -2.32 -11.42
CA PHE A 31 -12.43 -3.03 -12.15
C PHE A 31 -11.55 -2.11 -13.03
N TYR A 32 -12.17 -1.34 -13.93
CA TYR A 32 -11.46 -0.41 -14.80
C TYR A 32 -10.74 0.69 -14.01
N GLY A 33 -11.31 1.16 -12.90
CA GLY A 33 -10.65 2.09 -12.00
C GLY A 33 -9.40 1.50 -11.36
N LEU A 34 -9.47 0.25 -10.87
CA LEU A 34 -8.32 -0.47 -10.33
C LEU A 34 -7.24 -0.72 -11.38
N LEU A 35 -7.63 -1.07 -12.61
CA LEU A 35 -6.74 -1.31 -13.75
C LEU A 35 -6.01 -0.01 -14.14
N PHE A 36 -6.76 1.07 -14.42
CA PHE A 36 -6.17 2.34 -14.81
C PHE A 36 -5.38 3.00 -13.69
N ALA A 37 -5.74 2.76 -12.43
CA ALA A 37 -4.92 3.15 -11.29
C ALA A 37 -3.55 2.46 -11.30
N MET A 38 -3.50 1.14 -11.50
CA MET A 38 -2.23 0.40 -11.61
C MET A 38 -1.38 0.91 -12.78
N PHE A 39 -2.00 1.08 -13.94
CA PHE A 39 -1.31 1.62 -15.12
C PHE A 39 -0.75 3.02 -14.85
N SER A 40 -1.55 3.91 -14.25
CA SER A 40 -1.13 5.26 -13.90
C SER A 40 0.03 5.27 -12.89
N ILE A 41 0.01 4.39 -11.88
CA ILE A 41 1.10 4.25 -10.91
C ILE A 41 2.40 3.83 -11.60
N VAL A 42 2.35 2.89 -12.56
CA VAL A 42 3.52 2.46 -13.33
C VAL A 42 4.07 3.61 -14.19
N CYS A 43 3.20 4.28 -14.96
CA CYS A 43 3.62 5.38 -15.82
C CYS A 43 4.20 6.55 -15.02
N LEU A 44 3.48 7.03 -14.02
CA LEU A 44 3.93 8.16 -13.19
C LEU A 44 5.15 7.77 -12.34
N GLY A 45 5.20 6.54 -11.82
CA GLY A 45 6.31 6.06 -11.02
C GLY A 45 7.66 6.02 -11.76
N SER A 46 7.61 5.92 -13.09
CA SER A 46 8.81 5.98 -13.95
C SER A 46 9.40 7.39 -14.08
N VAL A 47 8.62 8.45 -13.78
CA VAL A 47 9.02 9.84 -14.03
C VAL A 47 9.27 10.69 -12.79
N VAL A 48 9.12 10.14 -11.58
CA VAL A 48 9.17 10.94 -10.34
C VAL A 48 10.47 10.80 -9.53
N TRP A 49 11.52 10.18 -10.07
CA TRP A 49 12.76 9.92 -9.31
C TRP A 49 13.39 11.18 -8.71
N GLY A 50 13.19 12.35 -9.32
CA GLY A 50 13.78 13.61 -8.91
C GLY A 50 13.37 14.08 -7.51
N HIS A 51 12.29 13.56 -6.92
CA HIS A 51 11.92 13.93 -5.55
C HIS A 51 12.91 13.42 -4.48
N HIS A 52 13.77 12.45 -4.79
CA HIS A 52 14.85 12.03 -3.88
C HIS A 52 16.01 13.03 -3.86
N MET A 53 15.94 14.10 -4.66
CA MET A 53 17.04 15.01 -4.92
C MET A 53 16.66 16.47 -4.64
N PHE A 54 15.59 16.76 -3.89
CA PHE A 54 15.15 18.14 -3.69
C PHE A 54 16.21 19.03 -3.01
N THR A 55 17.08 18.44 -2.20
CA THR A 55 18.14 19.13 -1.45
C THR A 55 19.44 19.33 -2.23
N VAL A 56 19.58 18.79 -3.45
CA VAL A 56 20.83 18.91 -4.24
C VAL A 56 21.00 20.25 -4.95
N GLY A 57 20.05 21.17 -4.78
CA GLY A 57 20.07 22.50 -5.41
C GLY A 57 19.42 22.56 -6.80
N LEU A 58 18.34 21.80 -7.01
CA LEU A 58 17.52 21.91 -8.23
C LEU A 58 16.93 23.32 -8.39
N ASP A 59 16.74 23.77 -9.64
CA ASP A 59 15.99 25.00 -9.87
C ASP A 59 14.53 24.86 -9.43
N VAL A 60 13.91 25.99 -9.06
CA VAL A 60 12.55 26.02 -8.49
C VAL A 60 11.51 25.35 -9.41
N LYS A 61 11.64 25.52 -10.74
CA LYS A 61 10.65 24.96 -11.68
C LYS A 61 10.76 23.45 -11.74
N THR A 62 11.97 22.92 -11.79
CA THR A 62 12.23 21.48 -11.75
C THR A 62 11.75 20.86 -10.44
N ALA A 63 12.03 21.50 -9.30
CA ALA A 63 11.58 21.00 -8.00
C ALA A 63 10.04 20.98 -7.90
N VAL A 64 9.37 22.06 -8.34
CA VAL A 64 7.89 22.13 -8.35
C VAL A 64 7.28 21.11 -9.30
N PHE A 65 7.90 20.87 -10.47
CA PHE A 65 7.48 19.80 -11.38
C PHE A 65 7.51 18.43 -10.70
N PHE A 66 8.66 18.00 -10.16
CA PHE A 66 8.75 16.69 -9.51
C PHE A 66 7.86 16.58 -8.27
N SER A 67 7.70 17.66 -7.51
CA SER A 67 6.77 17.74 -6.36
C SER A 67 5.32 17.46 -6.80
N SER A 68 4.84 18.19 -7.80
CA SER A 68 3.47 18.05 -8.31
C SER A 68 3.19 16.66 -8.90
N VAL A 69 4.08 16.14 -9.75
CA VAL A 69 3.88 14.82 -10.38
C VAL A 69 3.91 13.71 -9.31
N THR A 70 4.77 13.82 -8.30
CA THR A 70 4.81 12.86 -7.18
C THR A 70 3.50 12.88 -6.39
N MET A 71 2.96 14.06 -6.10
CA MET A 71 1.68 14.20 -5.40
C MET A 71 0.51 13.59 -6.18
N VAL A 72 0.51 13.70 -7.51
CA VAL A 72 -0.54 13.13 -8.38
C VAL A 72 -0.64 11.61 -8.24
N ILE A 73 0.45 10.90 -7.91
CA ILE A 73 0.41 9.44 -7.68
C ILE A 73 -0.49 9.07 -6.48
N GLY A 74 -0.74 10.01 -5.57
CA GLY A 74 -1.72 9.83 -4.49
C GLY A 74 -3.13 9.54 -4.98
N VAL A 75 -3.52 10.05 -6.17
CA VAL A 75 -4.86 9.86 -6.74
C VAL A 75 -5.13 8.40 -7.15
N PRO A 76 -4.35 7.76 -8.05
CA PRO A 76 -4.59 6.36 -8.40
C PRO A 76 -4.39 5.42 -7.21
N THR A 77 -3.49 5.76 -6.29
CA THR A 77 -3.32 4.99 -5.04
C THR A 77 -4.57 5.08 -4.17
N GLY A 78 -5.15 6.28 -4.01
CA GLY A 78 -6.40 6.50 -3.29
C GLY A 78 -7.59 5.75 -3.90
N ILE A 79 -7.71 5.73 -5.24
CA ILE A 79 -8.74 4.94 -5.94
C ILE A 79 -8.69 3.48 -5.49
N LYS A 80 -7.49 2.88 -5.44
CA LYS A 80 -7.34 1.49 -5.00
C LYS A 80 -7.75 1.29 -3.54
N VAL A 81 -7.31 2.18 -2.64
CA VAL A 81 -7.66 2.13 -1.21
C VAL A 81 -9.16 2.19 -1.00
N PHE A 82 -9.85 3.14 -1.64
CA PHE A 82 -11.31 3.27 -1.53
C PHE A 82 -12.05 2.08 -2.14
N SER A 83 -11.58 1.55 -3.28
CA SER A 83 -12.15 0.34 -3.88
C SER A 83 -12.02 -0.87 -2.95
N TRP A 84 -10.87 -1.05 -2.29
CA TRP A 84 -10.70 -2.14 -1.32
C TRP A 84 -11.61 -2.00 -0.12
N LEU A 85 -11.70 -0.79 0.46
CA LEU A 85 -12.62 -0.51 1.57
C LEU A 85 -14.07 -0.83 1.18
N TYR A 86 -14.50 -0.40 -0.01
CA TYR A 86 -15.84 -0.69 -0.50
C TYR A 86 -16.12 -2.20 -0.65
N MET A 87 -15.18 -2.96 -1.20
CA MET A 87 -15.34 -4.41 -1.35
C MET A 87 -15.43 -5.13 0.00
N ILE A 88 -14.63 -4.71 0.98
CA ILE A 88 -14.65 -5.31 2.32
C ILE A 88 -15.92 -4.91 3.09
N LEU A 89 -16.39 -3.67 2.96
CA LEU A 89 -17.63 -3.20 3.60
C LEU A 89 -18.86 -4.01 3.15
N ASN A 90 -18.86 -4.51 1.90
CA ASN A 90 -19.93 -5.34 1.37
C ASN A 90 -19.69 -6.86 1.55
N SER A 91 -18.59 -7.25 2.20
CA SER A 91 -18.28 -8.66 2.46
C SER A 91 -19.23 -9.26 3.49
N ARG A 92 -19.54 -10.56 3.35
CA ARG A 92 -20.29 -11.35 4.34
C ARG A 92 -19.38 -12.22 5.21
N VAL A 93 -18.08 -11.90 5.21
CA VAL A 93 -17.06 -12.70 5.87
C VAL A 93 -17.14 -12.49 7.37
N SER A 94 -16.94 -13.56 8.14
CA SER A 94 -16.90 -13.46 9.60
C SER A 94 -15.75 -12.55 10.03
N LEU A 95 -16.02 -11.64 10.97
CA LEU A 95 -14.98 -10.84 11.63
C LEU A 95 -13.92 -11.69 12.35
N ARG A 96 -14.14 -12.99 12.51
CA ARG A 96 -13.14 -13.92 13.07
C ARG A 96 -12.16 -14.45 12.02
N GLU A 97 -12.35 -14.19 10.73
CA GLU A 97 -11.42 -14.69 9.71
C GLU A 97 -10.09 -13.91 9.76
N PRO A 98 -8.93 -14.57 9.95
CA PRO A 98 -7.65 -13.88 10.11
C PRO A 98 -7.24 -13.05 8.89
N VAL A 99 -7.58 -13.51 7.69
CA VAL A 99 -7.27 -12.79 6.43
C VAL A 99 -7.89 -11.39 6.42
N PHE A 100 -9.10 -11.24 6.94
CA PHE A 100 -9.76 -9.93 7.03
C PHE A 100 -8.93 -8.94 7.86
N TRP A 101 -8.32 -9.41 8.96
CA TRP A 101 -7.52 -8.57 9.86
C TRP A 101 -6.23 -8.11 9.18
N TRP A 102 -5.56 -9.01 8.46
CA TRP A 102 -4.36 -8.67 7.70
C TRP A 102 -4.64 -7.68 6.56
N VAL A 103 -5.75 -7.85 5.84
CA VAL A 103 -6.14 -6.89 4.79
C VAL A 103 -6.49 -5.52 5.39
N LEU A 104 -7.21 -5.48 6.50
CA LEU A 104 -7.53 -4.21 7.18
C LEU A 104 -6.26 -3.53 7.69
N SER A 105 -5.35 -4.30 8.30
CA SER A 105 -4.03 -3.84 8.75
C SER A 105 -3.22 -3.25 7.60
N PHE A 106 -3.18 -3.93 6.44
CA PHE A 106 -2.55 -3.42 5.22
C PHE A 106 -3.14 -2.05 4.85
N ILE A 107 -4.47 -1.93 4.73
CA ILE A 107 -5.11 -0.69 4.30
C ILE A 107 -4.78 0.46 5.26
N VAL A 108 -4.86 0.24 6.57
CA VAL A 108 -4.59 1.27 7.58
C VAL A 108 -3.13 1.73 7.53
N LEU A 109 -2.18 0.81 7.66
CA LEU A 109 -0.75 1.16 7.74
C LEU A 109 -0.25 1.74 6.42
N PHE A 110 -0.69 1.18 5.29
CA PHE A 110 -0.36 1.71 3.98
C PHE A 110 -0.92 3.11 3.77
N THR A 111 -2.12 3.42 4.28
CA THR A 111 -2.70 4.77 4.19
C THR A 111 -1.91 5.77 5.04
N ILE A 112 -1.50 5.41 6.26
CA ILE A 112 -0.65 6.27 7.11
C ILE A 112 0.69 6.55 6.40
N GLY A 113 1.32 5.50 5.85
CA GLY A 113 2.51 5.64 5.02
C GLY A 113 2.28 6.52 3.79
N GLY A 114 1.16 6.36 3.10
CA GLY A 114 0.80 7.17 1.93
C GLY A 114 0.64 8.66 2.28
N VAL A 115 -0.01 8.99 3.38
CA VAL A 115 -0.18 10.38 3.84
C VAL A 115 1.17 11.01 4.18
N THR A 116 2.07 10.30 4.88
CA THR A 116 3.43 10.80 5.14
C THR A 116 4.23 10.97 3.84
N GLY A 117 3.97 10.15 2.82
CA GLY A 117 4.59 10.30 1.49
C GLY A 117 4.11 11.54 0.73
N ILE A 118 2.84 11.91 0.89
CA ILE A 118 2.30 13.16 0.33
C ILE A 118 2.95 14.38 1.02
N ILE A 119 3.29 14.28 2.31
CA ILE A 119 4.06 15.32 3.00
C ILE A 119 5.46 15.43 2.40
N LEU A 120 6.15 14.30 2.20
CA LEU A 120 7.50 14.27 1.61
C LEU A 120 7.54 14.62 0.12
N SER A 121 6.43 14.50 -0.60
CA SER A 121 6.39 14.94 -1.99
C SER A 121 6.49 16.46 -2.13
N ALA A 122 6.17 17.22 -1.08
CA ALA A 122 6.27 18.66 -1.08
C ALA A 122 7.73 19.11 -0.90
N CYS A 123 8.35 19.57 -1.99
CA CYS A 123 9.76 20.02 -1.99
C CYS A 123 10.11 21.08 -0.92
N VAL A 124 9.16 21.94 -0.53
CA VAL A 124 9.38 22.94 0.53
C VAL A 124 9.50 22.29 1.90
N LEU A 125 8.70 21.25 2.18
CA LEU A 125 8.77 20.50 3.43
C LEU A 125 9.96 19.55 3.45
N ASP A 126 10.28 18.93 2.31
CA ASP A 126 11.39 18.00 2.21
C ASP A 126 12.72 18.67 2.58
N ASN A 127 12.92 19.97 2.30
CA ASN A 127 14.12 20.70 2.74
C ASN A 127 14.43 20.60 4.25
N ILE A 128 13.43 20.37 5.10
CA ILE A 128 13.59 20.23 6.56
C ILE A 128 13.53 18.76 6.99
N LEU A 129 12.86 17.90 6.20
CA LEU A 129 12.62 16.49 6.54
C LEU A 129 13.62 15.53 5.88
N HIS A 130 14.36 15.98 4.86
CA HIS A 130 15.31 15.18 4.12
C HIS A 130 16.38 14.57 5.04
N ASP A 131 16.73 13.31 4.80
CA ASP A 131 17.69 12.53 5.61
C ASP A 131 17.40 12.51 7.12
N THR A 132 16.13 12.73 7.52
CA THR A 132 15.68 12.56 8.91
C THR A 132 14.97 11.22 9.12
N TRP A 133 14.74 10.88 10.40
CA TRP A 133 13.93 9.74 10.78
C TRP A 133 12.50 9.76 10.22
N PHE A 134 11.99 10.93 9.79
CA PHE A 134 10.67 11.01 9.15
C PHE A 134 10.65 10.26 7.82
N VAL A 135 11.69 10.39 6.99
CA VAL A 135 11.82 9.69 5.70
C VAL A 135 11.95 8.19 5.94
N VAL A 136 12.75 7.79 6.94
CA VAL A 136 12.92 6.40 7.34
C VAL A 136 11.57 5.81 7.76
N ALA A 137 10.82 6.50 8.63
CA ALA A 137 9.50 6.06 9.09
C ALA A 137 8.52 5.92 7.93
N HIS A 138 8.39 6.95 7.09
CA HIS A 138 7.53 6.91 5.90
C HIS A 138 7.80 5.66 5.04
N PHE A 139 9.06 5.43 4.71
CA PHE A 139 9.46 4.30 3.87
C PHE A 139 9.16 2.96 4.53
N HIS A 140 9.33 2.82 5.85
CA HIS A 140 8.98 1.59 6.55
C HIS A 140 7.47 1.36 6.57
N TYR A 141 6.62 2.39 6.73
CA TYR A 141 5.17 2.25 6.61
C TYR A 141 4.68 1.83 5.21
N VAL A 142 5.30 2.36 4.15
CA VAL A 142 4.86 2.04 2.77
C VAL A 142 5.49 0.76 2.25
N MET A 143 6.83 0.66 2.27
CA MET A 143 7.54 -0.48 1.71
C MET A 143 7.65 -1.62 2.72
N SER A 144 8.32 -1.42 3.85
CA SER A 144 8.60 -2.53 4.78
C SER A 144 7.31 -3.19 5.30
N LEU A 145 6.27 -2.40 5.56
CA LEU A 145 5.01 -2.88 6.13
C LEU A 145 4.01 -3.29 5.04
N GLY A 146 3.89 -2.51 3.98
CA GLY A 146 3.02 -2.84 2.85
C GLY A 146 3.45 -4.11 2.10
N SER A 147 4.74 -4.25 1.76
CA SER A 147 5.25 -5.43 1.07
C SER A 147 5.27 -6.66 1.98
N TYR A 148 5.64 -6.52 3.25
CA TYR A 148 5.60 -7.62 4.22
C TYR A 148 4.18 -8.16 4.40
N ILE A 149 3.20 -7.29 4.69
CA ILE A 149 1.82 -7.73 4.92
C ILE A 149 1.25 -8.38 3.67
N SER A 150 1.54 -7.85 2.48
CA SER A 150 1.04 -8.46 1.24
C SER A 150 1.62 -9.85 0.97
N ILE A 151 2.87 -10.12 1.35
CA ILE A 151 3.46 -11.47 1.33
C ILE A 151 2.76 -12.39 2.35
N ILE A 152 2.50 -11.91 3.56
CA ILE A 152 1.78 -12.71 4.57
C ILE A 152 0.35 -13.01 4.10
N VAL A 153 -0.36 -12.04 3.53
CA VAL A 153 -1.69 -12.25 2.95
C VAL A 153 -1.64 -13.27 1.82
N PHE A 154 -0.65 -13.18 0.92
CA PHE A 154 -0.45 -14.18 -0.12
C PHE A 154 -0.27 -15.59 0.46
N PHE A 155 0.61 -15.72 1.45
CA PHE A 155 0.87 -16.99 2.10
C PHE A 155 -0.40 -17.56 2.74
N VAL A 156 -1.07 -16.80 3.60
CA VAL A 156 -2.28 -17.26 4.31
C VAL A 156 -3.42 -17.59 3.34
N TRP A 157 -3.59 -16.79 2.28
CA TRP A 157 -4.65 -17.00 1.29
C TRP A 157 -4.45 -18.26 0.46
N TRP A 158 -3.25 -18.48 -0.05
CA TRP A 158 -2.96 -19.60 -0.96
C TRP A 158 -2.54 -20.89 -0.24
N TRP A 159 -2.21 -20.84 1.05
CA TRP A 159 -1.75 -22.00 1.82
C TRP A 159 -2.68 -23.22 1.72
N PRO A 160 -4.02 -23.11 1.91
CA PRO A 160 -4.90 -24.26 1.81
C PRO A 160 -4.95 -24.86 0.39
N VAL A 161 -4.74 -24.03 -0.64
CA VAL A 161 -4.72 -24.47 -2.04
C VAL A 161 -3.42 -25.22 -2.35
N ILE A 162 -2.28 -24.71 -1.87
CA ILE A 162 -0.96 -25.29 -2.15
C ILE A 162 -0.75 -26.60 -1.36
N THR A 163 -1.18 -26.64 -0.10
CA THR A 163 -0.84 -27.73 0.82
C THR A 163 -2.01 -28.67 1.13
N GLY A 164 -3.24 -28.27 0.83
CA GLY A 164 -4.45 -29.02 1.20
C GLY A 164 -4.79 -28.95 2.69
N VAL A 165 -4.04 -28.21 3.52
CA VAL A 165 -4.27 -28.10 4.97
C VAL A 165 -4.57 -26.65 5.38
N SER A 166 -5.38 -26.49 6.43
CA SER A 166 -5.71 -25.18 6.98
C SER A 166 -4.74 -24.75 8.09
N LEU A 167 -4.45 -23.46 8.16
CA LEU A 167 -3.68 -22.86 9.26
C LEU A 167 -4.56 -22.63 10.48
N ASN A 168 -3.95 -22.63 11.67
CA ASN A 168 -4.66 -22.33 12.90
C ASN A 168 -5.09 -20.85 12.95
N LYS A 169 -6.40 -20.62 13.01
CA LYS A 169 -6.98 -19.26 12.99
C LYS A 169 -6.54 -18.40 14.18
N TYR A 170 -6.44 -18.98 15.38
CA TYR A 170 -6.05 -18.24 16.58
C TYR A 170 -4.59 -17.79 16.51
N LEU A 171 -3.68 -18.65 16.04
CA LEU A 171 -2.28 -18.28 15.87
C LEU A 171 -2.12 -17.17 14.83
N LEU A 172 -2.88 -17.21 13.73
CA LEU A 172 -2.85 -16.17 12.70
C LEU A 172 -3.38 -14.82 13.23
N GLN A 173 -4.42 -14.84 14.07
CA GLN A 173 -4.92 -13.63 14.73
C GLN A 173 -3.89 -13.05 15.71
N CYS A 174 -3.28 -13.90 16.55
CA CYS A 174 -2.20 -13.48 17.45
C CYS A 174 -1.02 -12.90 16.68
N HIS A 175 -0.60 -13.55 15.58
CA HIS A 175 0.48 -13.06 14.72
C HIS A 175 0.14 -11.70 14.11
N CYS A 176 -1.10 -11.49 13.65
CA CYS A 176 -1.56 -10.20 13.15
C CYS A 176 -1.48 -9.10 14.22
N ILE A 177 -2.01 -9.37 15.44
CA ILE A 177 -1.99 -8.38 16.53
C ILE A 177 -0.56 -8.04 16.93
N VAL A 178 0.28 -9.04 17.20
CA VAL A 178 1.67 -8.83 17.63
C VAL A 178 2.46 -8.08 16.57
N SER A 179 2.27 -8.41 15.29
CA SER A 179 2.92 -7.69 14.18
C SER A 179 2.48 -6.23 14.17
N ASN A 180 1.17 -5.94 14.22
CA ASN A 180 0.68 -4.56 14.22
C ASN A 180 1.19 -3.76 15.42
N VAL A 181 1.15 -4.32 16.62
CA VAL A 181 1.70 -3.64 17.80
C VAL A 181 3.19 -3.40 17.65
N GLY A 182 3.96 -4.42 17.27
CA GLY A 182 5.42 -4.32 17.11
C GLY A 182 5.86 -3.33 16.03
N PHE A 183 5.06 -3.14 14.98
CA PHE A 183 5.35 -2.17 13.93
C PHE A 183 5.04 -0.72 14.28
N ASN A 184 4.13 -0.49 15.24
CA ASN A 184 3.71 0.86 15.63
C ASN A 184 4.40 1.37 16.91
N LEU A 185 5.18 0.54 17.59
CA LEU A 185 6.03 0.89 18.73
C LEU A 185 7.43 1.33 18.26
#